data_AF-A0A956CI77-F1
#
_entry.id   AF-A0A956CI77-F1
#
_cell.length_a   1.000
_cell.length_b   1.000
_cell.length_c   1.000
_cell.angle_alpha   90.00
_cell.angle_beta   90.00
_cell.angle_gamma   90.00
#
_symmetry.space_group_name_H-M   'P 1'
#
loop_
_entity.id
_entity.type
_entity.pdbx_description
1 polymer ?
#
loop_
_entity_poly.entity_id
_entity_poly.type
_entity_poly.pdbx_seq_one_letter_code
_entity_poly.pdbx_strand_id
1 'polypeptide(L)'
;MADPDPAAQRQLIEAARKKDRIIGLAIVVLTFALGLGLSWWAKLESRPEVAEPPGPPTTEGLSGYPTNVDPVVALKKARSLTKRIILRGMVAEGVKSDGTIDVSEGPGRARFVFQSPEGQGPQPAREPGTLARHQYCGKQTIHLRTEGLVADPDVSDYPCGPSSPEPLPDPRCTTRDVWAFAMRKGAPRDRLARIEYYRASAGPAWRFELPGTSHHFSLYGDCARELDPREAVGMVP
;
A
#
# COMPACT_ATOMS: atom_id res chain seq x y z
N MET A 1 -74.46 31.17 16.24
CA MET A 1 -73.35 30.22 16.03
C MET A 1 -73.04 29.62 17.38
N ALA A 2 -73.31 28.33 17.58
CA ALA A 2 -73.01 27.66 18.84
C ALA A 2 -71.50 27.42 18.93
N ASP A 3 -70.89 27.90 20.01
CA ASP A 3 -69.48 27.63 20.30
C ASP A 3 -69.31 26.12 20.53
N PRO A 4 -68.39 25.44 19.84
CA PRO A 4 -68.19 24.01 20.02
C PRO A 4 -67.78 23.70 21.47
N ASP A 5 -68.34 22.62 22.02
CA ASP A 5 -68.09 22.16 23.38
C ASP A 5 -66.57 21.96 23.61
N PRO A 6 -65.95 22.68 24.56
CA PRO A 6 -64.53 22.58 24.84
C PRO A 6 -64.11 21.16 25.28
N ALA A 7 -65.01 20.35 25.82
CA ALA A 7 -64.74 18.95 26.17
C ALA A 7 -64.60 18.07 24.92
N ALA A 8 -65.46 18.26 23.92
CA ALA A 8 -65.40 17.54 22.65
C ALA A 8 -64.12 17.88 21.85
N GLN A 9 -63.71 19.16 21.85
CA GLN A 9 -62.44 19.57 21.24
C GLN A 9 -61.22 18.94 21.92
N ARG A 10 -61.21 18.85 23.26
CA ARG A 10 -60.13 18.18 24.01
C ARG A 10 -60.03 16.70 23.66
N GLN A 11 -61.15 15.99 23.57
CA GLN A 11 -61.17 14.57 23.20
C GLN A 11 -60.64 14.33 21.78
N LEU A 12 -60.98 15.20 20.81
CA LEU A 12 -60.44 15.11 19.44
C LEU A 12 -58.92 15.37 19.39
N ILE A 13 -58.43 16.36 20.14
CA ILE A 13 -56.99 16.66 20.23
C ILE A 13 -56.22 15.52 20.90
N GLU A 14 -56.77 14.93 21.97
CA GLU A 14 -56.16 13.76 22.63
C GLU A 14 -56.13 12.52 21.73
N ALA A 15 -57.22 12.26 20.99
CA ALA A 15 -57.28 11.17 20.03
C ALA A 15 -56.27 11.37 18.88
N ALA A 16 -56.15 12.60 18.35
CA ALA A 16 -55.16 12.95 17.34
C ALA A 16 -53.71 12.76 17.85
N ARG A 17 -53.41 13.26 19.05
CA ARG A 17 -52.09 13.06 19.69
C ARG A 17 -51.77 11.59 19.94
N LYS A 18 -52.75 10.78 20.33
CA LYS A 18 -52.58 9.34 20.53
C LYS A 18 -52.28 8.63 19.20
N LYS A 19 -52.99 9.00 18.12
CA LYS A 19 -52.74 8.49 16.77
C LYS A 19 -51.34 8.84 16.27
N ASP A 20 -50.90 10.10 16.43
CA ASP A 20 -49.56 10.54 16.02
C ASP A 20 -48.47 9.82 16.81
N ARG A 21 -48.66 9.60 18.11
CA ARG A 21 -47.73 8.79 18.93
C ARG A 21 -47.62 7.34 18.45
N ILE A 22 -48.74 6.72 18.06
CA ILE A 22 -48.74 5.35 17.53
C ILE A 22 -48.03 5.29 16.19
N ILE A 23 -48.30 6.24 15.29
CA ILE A 23 -47.62 6.32 13.98
C ILE A 23 -46.12 6.54 14.18
N GLY A 24 -45.73 7.48 15.06
CA GLY A 24 -44.33 7.71 15.39
C GLY A 24 -43.63 6.47 15.95
N LEU A 25 -44.28 5.75 16.88
CA LEU A 25 -43.74 4.51 17.43
C LEU A 25 -43.62 3.41 16.36
N ALA A 26 -44.63 3.27 15.49
CA ALA A 26 -44.61 2.30 14.40
C ALA A 26 -43.44 2.56 13.43
N ILE A 27 -43.19 3.83 13.08
CA ILE A 27 -42.05 4.21 12.23
C ILE A 27 -40.73 3.82 12.91
N VAL A 28 -40.56 4.11 14.20
CA VAL A 28 -39.34 3.76 14.95
C VAL A 28 -39.11 2.25 15.00
N VAL A 29 -40.17 1.47 15.25
CA VAL A 29 -40.07 0.00 15.28
C VAL A 29 -39.73 -0.57 13.90
N LEU A 30 -40.37 -0.06 12.84
CA LEU A 30 -40.10 -0.48 11.46
C LEU A 30 -38.67 -0.15 11.01
N THR A 31 -38.18 1.05 11.29
CA THR A 31 -36.80 1.43 10.91
C THR A 31 -35.76 0.64 11.68
N PHE A 32 -36.00 0.38 12.97
CA PHE A 32 -35.14 -0.48 13.77
C PHE A 32 -35.09 -1.92 13.25
N ALA A 33 -36.26 -2.52 12.96
CA ALA A 33 -36.34 -3.86 12.40
C ALA A 33 -35.67 -3.96 11.01
N LEU A 34 -35.84 -2.93 10.17
CA LEU A 34 -35.16 -2.85 8.87
C LEU A 34 -33.63 -2.79 9.06
N GLY A 35 -33.13 -1.99 10.02
CA GLY A 35 -31.71 -1.92 10.35
C GLY A 35 -31.13 -3.25 10.83
N LEU A 36 -31.85 -3.99 11.66
CA LEU A 36 -31.45 -5.34 12.08
C LEU A 36 -31.44 -6.33 10.90
N GLY A 37 -32.44 -6.27 10.02
CA GLY A 37 -32.50 -7.08 8.82
C GLY A 37 -31.31 -6.84 7.89
N LEU A 38 -30.97 -5.57 7.64
CA LEU A 38 -29.81 -5.18 6.84
C LEU A 38 -28.48 -5.61 7.48
N SER A 39 -28.36 -5.46 8.80
CA SER A 39 -27.16 -5.87 9.55
C SER A 39 -26.95 -7.39 9.50
N TRP A 40 -28.02 -8.18 9.68
CA TRP A 40 -27.94 -9.64 9.56
C TRP A 40 -27.61 -10.04 8.11
N TRP A 41 -28.31 -9.49 7.13
CA TRP A 41 -28.02 -9.77 5.72
C TRP A 41 -26.56 -9.45 5.36
N ALA A 42 -26.04 -8.29 5.78
CA ALA A 42 -24.64 -7.92 5.58
C ALA A 42 -23.68 -8.90 6.27
N LYS A 43 -24.00 -9.38 7.47
CA LYS A 43 -23.20 -10.40 8.17
C LYS A 43 -23.12 -11.71 7.39
N LEU A 44 -24.24 -12.18 6.84
CA LEU A 44 -24.30 -13.42 6.06
C LEU A 44 -23.53 -13.31 4.73
N GLU A 45 -23.61 -12.16 4.07
CA GLU A 45 -22.95 -11.95 2.78
C GLU A 45 -21.48 -11.55 2.92
N SER A 46 -21.03 -11.12 4.11
CA SER A 46 -19.64 -10.73 4.35
C SER A 46 -18.69 -11.92 4.24
N ARG A 47 -18.06 -12.04 3.07
CA ARG A 47 -16.94 -12.96 2.83
C ARG A 47 -15.62 -12.19 2.94
N PRO A 48 -14.57 -12.76 3.55
CA PRO A 48 -13.26 -12.13 3.54
C PRO A 48 -12.80 -12.00 2.08
N GLU A 49 -12.26 -10.84 1.71
CA GLU A 49 -11.58 -10.70 0.43
C GLU A 49 -10.31 -11.56 0.49
N VAL A 50 -10.35 -12.74 -0.14
CA VAL A 50 -9.20 -13.64 -0.20
C VAL A 50 -8.22 -13.12 -1.23
N ALA A 51 -6.93 -13.20 -0.94
CA ALA A 51 -5.90 -12.87 -1.90
C ALA A 51 -6.00 -13.78 -3.14
N GLU A 52 -6.03 -13.16 -4.32
CA GLU A 52 -5.91 -13.88 -5.58
C GLU A 52 -4.47 -14.39 -5.73
N PRO A 53 -4.27 -15.56 -6.36
CA PRO A 53 -2.93 -16.02 -6.70
C PRO A 53 -2.25 -15.01 -7.63
N PRO A 54 -0.93 -14.84 -7.54
CA PRO A 54 -0.21 -13.92 -8.41
C PRO A 54 -0.37 -14.34 -9.88
N GLY A 55 -0.52 -13.35 -10.75
CA GLY A 55 -0.51 -13.57 -12.20
C GLY A 55 0.84 -14.11 -12.70
N PRO A 56 0.90 -14.62 -13.94
CA PRO A 56 2.16 -15.05 -14.54
C PRO A 56 3.14 -13.88 -14.67
N PRO A 57 4.47 -14.16 -14.76
CA PRO A 57 5.46 -13.13 -15.03
C PRO A 57 5.11 -12.32 -16.29
N THR A 58 5.32 -11.01 -16.24
CA THR A 58 5.03 -10.11 -17.37
C THR A 58 6.19 -9.17 -17.67
N THR A 59 6.45 -8.99 -18.96
CA THR A 59 7.42 -8.02 -19.49
C THR A 59 6.73 -6.80 -20.09
N GLU A 60 5.40 -6.80 -20.12
CA GLU A 60 4.60 -5.75 -20.73
C GLU A 60 4.81 -4.41 -19.99
N GLY A 61 5.19 -3.38 -20.74
CA GLY A 61 5.44 -2.04 -20.19
C GLY A 61 6.82 -1.87 -19.55
N LEU A 62 7.70 -2.88 -19.60
CA LEU A 62 9.09 -2.75 -19.19
C LEU A 62 9.94 -2.20 -20.35
N SER A 63 10.16 -0.88 -20.34
CA SER A 63 11.05 -0.24 -21.31
C SER A 63 12.48 -0.77 -21.17
N GLY A 64 13.10 -1.14 -22.29
CA GLY A 64 14.50 -1.59 -22.34
C GLY A 64 14.74 -3.02 -21.85
N TYR A 65 13.71 -3.80 -21.57
CA TYR A 65 13.85 -5.20 -21.15
C TYR A 65 14.44 -6.08 -22.26
N PRO A 66 15.37 -7.02 -21.95
CA PRO A 66 15.89 -7.32 -20.60
C PRO A 66 17.15 -6.53 -20.20
N THR A 67 17.85 -5.87 -21.12
CA THR A 67 19.23 -5.42 -20.88
C THR A 67 19.37 -4.02 -20.26
N ASN A 68 18.36 -3.17 -20.39
CA ASN A 68 18.40 -1.76 -20.02
C ASN A 68 17.12 -1.34 -19.29
N VAL A 69 16.70 -2.13 -18.30
CA VAL A 69 15.48 -1.85 -17.55
C VAL A 69 15.74 -0.75 -16.52
N ASP A 70 14.90 0.28 -16.52
CA ASP A 70 14.89 1.32 -15.48
C ASP A 70 14.06 0.83 -14.27
N PRO A 71 14.66 0.66 -13.07
CA PRO A 71 13.94 0.18 -11.89
C PRO A 71 12.80 1.11 -11.44
N VAL A 72 12.92 2.42 -11.63
CA VAL A 72 11.89 3.40 -11.24
C VAL A 72 10.72 3.39 -12.22
N VAL A 73 10.97 3.14 -13.50
CA VAL A 73 9.89 2.89 -14.47
C VAL A 73 9.21 1.56 -14.18
N ALA A 74 9.99 0.51 -13.90
CA ALA A 74 9.46 -0.80 -13.53
C ALA A 74 8.58 -0.75 -12.26
N LEU A 75 8.91 0.11 -11.30
CA LEU A 75 8.09 0.34 -10.09
C LEU A 75 6.64 0.73 -10.43
N LYS A 76 6.41 1.53 -11.48
CA LYS A 76 5.05 1.92 -11.90
C LYS A 76 4.23 0.71 -12.36
N LYS A 77 4.84 -0.20 -13.12
CA LYS A 77 4.19 -1.45 -13.53
C LYS A 77 4.05 -2.41 -12.35
N ALA A 78 5.03 -2.50 -11.47
CA ALA A 78 4.96 -3.33 -10.25
C ALA A 78 3.74 -2.97 -9.39
N ARG A 79 3.39 -1.69 -9.26
CA ARG A 79 2.16 -1.26 -8.57
C ARG A 79 0.89 -1.84 -9.16
N SER A 80 0.80 -1.95 -10.48
CA SER A 80 -0.39 -2.53 -11.13
C SER A 80 -0.54 -4.04 -10.92
N LEU A 81 0.50 -4.72 -10.42
CA LEU A 81 0.49 -6.16 -10.15
C LEU A 81 0.08 -6.51 -8.72
N THR A 82 -0.24 -5.52 -7.89
CA THR A 82 -0.65 -5.73 -6.51
C THR A 82 -1.84 -4.86 -6.13
N LYS A 83 -2.69 -5.36 -5.24
CA LYS A 83 -3.75 -4.58 -4.58
C LYS A 83 -3.22 -3.77 -3.38
N ARG A 84 -1.96 -4.00 -2.96
CA ARG A 84 -1.31 -3.32 -1.84
C ARG A 84 -0.76 -1.97 -2.30
N ILE A 85 -1.32 -0.86 -1.81
CA ILE A 85 -1.07 0.48 -2.37
C ILE A 85 0.14 1.22 -1.77
N ILE A 86 0.59 0.84 -0.57
CA ILE A 86 1.67 1.54 0.13
C ILE A 86 3.02 0.97 -0.28
N LEU A 87 3.87 1.78 -0.91
CA LEU A 87 5.28 1.42 -1.12
C LEU A 87 6.03 1.44 0.22
N ARG A 88 6.77 0.37 0.50
CA ARG A 88 7.67 0.23 1.66
C ARG A 88 9.13 0.22 1.29
N GLY A 89 9.46 -0.07 0.05
CA GLY A 89 10.77 0.17 -0.48
C GLY A 89 11.00 -0.52 -1.82
N MET A 90 12.15 -0.19 -2.39
CA MET A 90 12.65 -0.74 -3.63
C MET A 90 14.12 -1.08 -3.44
N VAL A 91 14.55 -2.23 -3.95
CA VAL A 91 15.95 -2.61 -4.02
C VAL A 91 16.24 -2.96 -5.47
N ALA A 92 17.23 -2.32 -6.06
CA ALA A 92 17.77 -2.64 -7.37
C ALA A 92 19.23 -3.08 -7.21
N GLU A 93 19.55 -4.27 -7.70
CA GLU A 93 20.90 -4.83 -7.72
C GLU A 93 21.39 -4.91 -9.15
N GLY A 94 22.70 -4.85 -9.35
CA GLY A 94 23.28 -4.91 -10.70
C GLY A 94 23.09 -3.61 -11.49
N VAL A 95 22.88 -2.47 -10.82
CA VAL A 95 22.63 -1.18 -11.48
C VAL A 95 23.89 -0.70 -12.18
N LYS A 96 23.80 -0.43 -13.48
CA LYS A 96 24.85 0.16 -14.31
C LYS A 96 24.95 1.67 -14.10
N SER A 97 26.03 2.26 -14.60
CA SER A 97 26.27 3.70 -14.46
C SER A 97 25.30 4.63 -15.20
N ASP A 98 24.53 4.09 -16.14
CA ASP A 98 23.41 4.78 -16.80
C ASP A 98 22.09 4.73 -15.99
N GLY A 99 22.08 4.04 -14.84
CA GLY A 99 20.92 3.86 -13.97
C GLY A 99 20.03 2.66 -14.30
N THR A 100 20.35 1.90 -15.35
CA THR A 100 19.57 0.73 -15.75
C THR A 100 20.14 -0.56 -15.18
N ILE A 101 19.34 -1.63 -15.18
CA ILE A 101 19.77 -2.99 -14.85
C ILE A 101 19.65 -3.88 -16.09
N ASP A 102 20.58 -4.82 -16.21
CA ASP A 102 20.50 -5.93 -17.17
C ASP A 102 19.98 -7.16 -16.43
N VAL A 103 18.77 -7.62 -16.76
CA VAL A 103 18.14 -8.78 -16.13
C VAL A 103 18.29 -10.07 -16.94
N SER A 104 18.91 -10.00 -18.13
CA SER A 104 19.23 -11.19 -18.93
C SER A 104 20.47 -11.89 -18.43
N GLU A 105 21.48 -11.12 -18.01
CA GLU A 105 22.78 -11.64 -17.59
C GLU A 105 23.24 -11.00 -16.27
N GLY A 106 23.84 -11.80 -15.40
CA GLY A 106 24.49 -11.30 -14.18
C GLY A 106 23.55 -11.04 -12.99
N PRO A 107 23.92 -10.12 -12.07
CA PRO A 107 23.22 -9.93 -10.80
C PRO A 107 22.01 -8.98 -10.90
N GLY A 108 21.61 -8.55 -12.10
CA GLY A 108 20.56 -7.56 -12.27
C GLY A 108 19.19 -8.07 -11.84
N ARG A 109 18.63 -7.45 -10.82
CA ARG A 109 17.30 -7.75 -10.30
C ARG A 109 16.75 -6.55 -9.54
N ALA A 110 15.42 -6.43 -9.49
CA ALA A 110 14.77 -5.46 -8.62
C ALA A 110 13.69 -6.12 -7.78
N ARG A 111 13.47 -5.58 -6.58
CA ARG A 111 12.43 -6.02 -5.66
C ARG A 111 11.68 -4.80 -5.14
N PHE A 112 10.35 -4.82 -5.24
CA PHE A 112 9.45 -3.77 -4.80
C PHE A 112 8.56 -4.33 -3.70
N VAL A 113 8.48 -3.65 -2.56
CA VAL A 113 7.72 -4.12 -1.40
C VAL A 113 6.52 -3.22 -1.19
N PHE A 114 5.34 -3.84 -1.16
CA PHE A 114 4.06 -3.15 -0.96
C PHE A 114 3.34 -3.69 0.28
N GLN A 115 2.57 -2.82 0.92
CA GLN A 115 1.69 -3.14 2.05
C GLN A 115 0.35 -2.40 1.92
N SER A 116 -0.64 -2.80 2.71
CA SER A 116 -1.86 -2.00 2.87
C SER A 116 -1.79 -1.13 4.12
N PRO A 117 -2.63 -0.09 4.19
CA PRO A 117 -3.03 0.47 5.47
C PRO A 117 -3.61 -0.60 6.40
N GLU A 118 -3.63 -0.28 7.70
CA GLU A 118 -4.19 -1.17 8.72
C GLU A 118 -5.64 -1.56 8.39
N GLY A 119 -5.91 -2.87 8.39
CA GLY A 119 -7.25 -3.43 8.16
C GLY A 119 -7.77 -3.30 6.73
N GLN A 120 -6.92 -2.90 5.77
CA GLN A 120 -7.31 -2.72 4.37
C GLN A 120 -6.71 -3.78 3.43
N GLY A 121 -7.38 -4.01 2.30
CA GLY A 121 -6.96 -4.95 1.26
C GLY A 121 -7.30 -6.41 1.58
N PRO A 122 -6.67 -7.36 0.86
CA PRO A 122 -6.92 -8.78 1.05
C PRO A 122 -6.68 -9.21 2.50
N GLN A 123 -7.64 -9.96 3.03
CA GLN A 123 -7.72 -10.33 4.43
C GLN A 123 -7.27 -11.77 4.63
N PRO A 124 -6.70 -12.10 5.80
CA PRO A 124 -6.41 -13.48 6.14
C PRO A 124 -7.69 -14.32 6.14
N ALA A 125 -7.54 -15.60 5.75
CA ALA A 125 -8.63 -16.54 5.74
C ALA A 125 -9.28 -16.63 7.13
N ARG A 126 -10.60 -16.45 7.20
CA ARG A 126 -11.38 -16.53 8.44
C ARG A 126 -12.81 -16.96 8.18
N GLU A 127 -13.49 -17.36 9.25
CA GLU A 127 -14.91 -17.73 9.21
C GLU A 127 -15.77 -16.53 8.79
N PRO A 128 -16.77 -16.73 7.90
CA PRO A 128 -17.71 -15.68 7.52
C PRO A 128 -18.38 -15.01 8.73
N GLY A 129 -18.60 -13.70 8.65
CA GLY A 129 -19.23 -12.93 9.74
C GLY A 129 -18.36 -12.74 10.99
N THR A 130 -17.07 -13.07 10.95
CA THR A 130 -16.09 -12.76 12.01
C THR A 130 -15.21 -11.57 11.62
N LEU A 131 -14.65 -10.88 12.61
CA LEU A 131 -13.62 -9.86 12.42
C LEU A 131 -12.22 -10.49 12.47
N ALA A 132 -11.22 -9.78 11.94
CA ALA A 132 -9.83 -10.19 12.10
C ALA A 132 -9.46 -10.21 13.60
N ARG A 133 -8.74 -11.26 14.02
CA ARG A 133 -8.33 -11.45 15.43
C ARG A 133 -7.23 -10.46 15.87
N HIS A 134 -6.55 -9.84 14.93
CA HIS A 134 -5.42 -8.94 15.14
C HIS A 134 -5.35 -7.93 13.99
N GLN A 135 -4.65 -6.82 14.23
CA GLN A 135 -4.36 -5.83 13.21
C GLN A 135 -3.37 -6.42 12.19
N TYR A 136 -3.71 -6.28 10.92
CA TYR A 136 -2.88 -6.72 9.80
C TYR A 136 -2.75 -5.58 8.81
N CYS A 137 -1.59 -5.50 8.19
CA CYS A 137 -1.31 -4.55 7.11
C CYS A 137 -1.15 -5.31 5.78
N GLY A 138 -0.84 -6.61 5.86
CA GLY A 138 -0.56 -7.44 4.70
C GLY A 138 0.69 -6.97 3.93
N LYS A 139 1.30 -7.87 3.17
CA LYS A 139 2.52 -7.57 2.41
C LYS A 139 2.52 -8.34 1.11
N GLN A 140 2.93 -7.68 0.04
CA GLN A 140 3.24 -8.34 -1.21
C GLN A 140 4.55 -7.80 -1.77
N THR A 141 5.36 -8.69 -2.32
CA THR A 141 6.64 -8.34 -2.93
C THR A 141 6.55 -8.63 -4.41
N ILE A 142 6.97 -7.67 -5.24
CA ILE A 142 7.08 -7.83 -6.68
C ILE A 142 8.56 -7.91 -7.03
N HIS A 143 8.95 -8.93 -7.79
CA HIS A 143 10.32 -9.12 -8.25
C HIS A 143 10.40 -8.87 -9.74
N LEU A 144 11.48 -8.21 -10.16
CA LEU A 144 11.93 -8.17 -11.54
C LEU A 144 13.12 -9.11 -11.69
N ARG A 145 12.94 -10.16 -12.50
CA ARG A 145 13.91 -11.23 -12.77
C ARG A 145 14.04 -11.49 -14.28
N THR A 146 14.80 -12.51 -14.63
CA THR A 146 14.96 -13.03 -16.00
C THR A 146 13.64 -13.27 -16.71
N GLU A 147 12.59 -13.72 -16.01
CA GLU A 147 11.25 -13.97 -16.56
C GLU A 147 10.33 -12.74 -16.63
N GLY A 148 10.77 -11.57 -16.15
CA GLY A 148 9.99 -10.33 -16.11
C GLY A 148 9.59 -9.93 -14.69
N LEU A 149 8.52 -9.12 -14.58
CA LEU A 149 7.90 -8.77 -13.30
C LEU A 149 6.97 -9.88 -12.84
N VAL A 150 7.17 -10.37 -11.62
CA VAL A 150 6.36 -11.40 -10.99
C VAL A 150 6.03 -11.02 -9.54
N ALA A 151 4.79 -11.24 -9.14
CA ALA A 151 4.35 -11.03 -7.77
C ALA A 151 4.59 -12.31 -6.95
N ASP A 152 5.13 -12.17 -5.74
CA ASP A 152 5.06 -13.23 -4.74
C ASP A 152 3.58 -13.42 -4.29
N PRO A 153 3.23 -14.60 -3.75
CA PRO A 153 1.97 -14.78 -3.05
C PRO A 153 1.76 -13.69 -1.98
N ASP A 154 0.54 -13.15 -1.91
CA ASP A 154 0.19 -12.13 -0.93
C ASP A 154 0.21 -12.73 0.49
N VAL A 155 0.90 -12.05 1.41
CA VAL A 155 0.96 -12.40 2.82
C VAL A 155 -0.05 -11.53 3.57
N SER A 156 -1.31 -11.98 3.56
CA SER A 156 -2.45 -11.20 4.06
C SER A 156 -2.46 -10.97 5.58
N ASP A 157 -1.83 -11.87 6.34
CA ASP A 157 -1.69 -11.79 7.80
C ASP A 157 -0.43 -11.04 8.26
N TYR A 158 0.30 -10.39 7.34
CA TYR A 158 1.51 -9.67 7.71
C TYR A 158 1.20 -8.57 8.74
N PRO A 159 1.89 -8.57 9.90
CA PRO A 159 1.57 -7.67 11.01
C PRO A 159 1.89 -6.22 10.65
N CYS A 160 1.14 -5.30 11.25
CA CYS A 160 1.50 -3.89 11.20
C CYS A 160 2.73 -3.65 12.08
N GLY A 161 3.68 -2.83 11.60
CA GLY A 161 4.82 -2.41 12.41
C GLY A 161 4.37 -1.57 13.62
N PRO A 162 5.15 -1.54 14.71
CA PRO A 162 4.81 -0.79 15.94
C PRO A 162 4.64 0.72 15.70
N SER A 163 5.32 1.24 14.68
CA SER A 163 5.01 2.50 14.03
C SER A 163 4.65 2.16 12.59
N SER A 164 3.42 2.44 12.14
CA SER A 164 3.11 2.37 10.71
C SER A 164 3.94 3.48 10.07
N PRO A 165 5.05 3.17 9.37
CA PRO A 165 5.90 4.22 8.84
C PRO A 165 5.05 5.01 7.85
N GLU A 166 5.26 6.32 7.79
CA GLU A 166 4.65 7.11 6.73
C GLU A 166 4.97 6.45 5.37
N PRO A 167 3.99 6.35 4.45
CA PRO A 167 4.20 5.72 3.16
C PRO A 167 5.40 6.34 2.43
N LEU A 168 6.16 5.52 1.69
CA LEU A 168 7.17 6.08 0.79
C LEU A 168 6.48 6.73 -0.41
N PRO A 169 6.74 8.01 -0.69
CA PRO A 169 6.23 8.65 -1.89
C PRO A 169 6.92 8.08 -3.12
N ASP A 170 6.31 8.28 -4.27
CA ASP A 170 6.92 7.93 -5.55
C ASP A 170 8.22 8.71 -5.74
N PRO A 171 9.34 8.02 -6.03
CA PRO A 171 10.61 8.70 -6.23
C PRO A 171 10.53 9.61 -7.47
N ARG A 172 10.96 10.86 -7.33
CA ARG A 172 11.20 11.77 -8.47
C ARG A 172 12.65 11.71 -8.94
N CYS A 173 13.58 11.39 -8.03
CA CYS A 173 14.95 11.06 -8.38
C CYS A 173 15.02 9.67 -9.03
N THR A 174 15.94 9.48 -9.98
CA THR A 174 16.17 8.18 -10.64
C THR A 174 17.40 7.48 -10.09
N THR A 175 17.52 6.18 -10.35
CA THR A 175 18.76 5.41 -10.09
C THR A 175 19.97 6.00 -10.83
N ARG A 176 19.75 6.59 -12.01
CA ARG A 176 20.78 7.31 -12.77
C ARG A 176 21.30 8.53 -12.02
N ASP A 177 20.43 9.29 -11.37
CA ASP A 177 20.82 10.49 -10.61
C ASP A 177 21.63 10.13 -9.36
N VAL A 178 21.21 9.06 -8.65
CA VAL A 178 21.98 8.48 -7.54
C VAL A 178 23.36 8.04 -8.02
N TRP A 179 23.43 7.37 -9.18
CA TRP A 179 24.70 6.97 -9.77
C TRP A 179 25.58 8.16 -10.17
N ALA A 180 24.98 9.20 -10.75
CA ALA A 180 25.68 10.43 -11.10
C ALA A 180 26.29 11.10 -9.86
N PHE A 181 25.62 11.04 -8.70
CA PHE A 181 26.18 11.47 -7.43
C PHE A 181 27.40 10.63 -7.03
N ALA A 182 27.32 9.30 -7.13
CA ALA A 182 28.44 8.41 -6.85
C ALA A 182 29.67 8.70 -7.74
N MET A 183 29.45 8.94 -9.04
CA MET A 183 30.53 9.27 -9.97
C MET A 183 31.22 10.60 -9.62
N ARG A 184 30.47 11.60 -9.14
CA ARG A 184 31.07 12.87 -8.65
C ARG A 184 31.95 12.65 -7.42
N LYS A 185 31.74 11.56 -6.68
CA LYS A 185 32.57 11.10 -5.56
C LYS A 185 33.69 10.13 -5.98
N GLY A 186 33.94 9.99 -7.28
CA GLY A 186 35.02 9.14 -7.80
C GLY A 186 34.68 7.67 -7.94
N ALA A 187 33.40 7.28 -7.85
CA ALA A 187 33.02 5.89 -8.10
C ALA A 187 33.31 5.47 -9.57
N PRO A 188 33.87 4.26 -9.80
CA PRO A 188 34.14 3.75 -11.15
C PRO A 188 32.85 3.45 -11.94
N ARG A 189 32.90 3.59 -13.28
CA ARG A 189 31.73 3.50 -14.17
C ARG A 189 31.40 2.10 -14.66
N ASP A 190 32.41 1.23 -14.68
CA ASP A 190 32.40 -0.15 -15.18
C ASP A 190 31.94 -1.17 -14.12
N ARG A 191 31.47 -0.68 -12.98
CA ARG A 191 31.02 -1.50 -11.84
C ARG A 191 29.51 -1.42 -11.68
N LEU A 192 28.97 -2.46 -11.07
CA LEU A 192 27.54 -2.58 -10.77
C LEU A 192 27.29 -2.31 -9.28
N ALA A 193 26.25 -1.55 -8.93
CA ALA A 193 25.93 -1.23 -7.54
C ALA A 193 24.58 -1.79 -7.14
N ARG A 194 24.38 -1.75 -5.84
CA ARG A 194 23.11 -1.90 -5.17
C ARG A 194 22.57 -0.51 -4.87
N ILE A 195 21.34 -0.23 -5.30
CA ILE A 195 20.61 0.99 -4.97
C ILE A 195 19.31 0.63 -4.29
N GLU A 196 19.07 1.20 -3.12
CA GLU A 196 17.83 1.03 -2.37
C GLU A 196 17.08 2.36 -2.28
N TYR A 197 15.76 2.32 -2.36
CA TYR A 197 14.88 3.40 -1.95
C TYR A 197 14.07 2.93 -0.75
N TYR A 198 14.23 3.60 0.38
CA TYR A 198 13.77 3.12 1.68
C TYR A 198 13.34 4.29 2.58
N ARG A 199 12.68 3.97 3.69
CA ARG A 199 12.35 4.95 4.72
C ARG A 199 13.48 4.99 5.75
N ALA A 200 14.23 6.08 5.76
CA ALA A 200 15.20 6.40 6.80
C ALA A 200 14.53 7.14 7.97
N SER A 201 15.24 7.32 9.08
CA SER A 201 14.74 8.07 10.25
C SER A 201 14.41 9.53 9.90
N ALA A 202 15.19 10.14 9.00
CA ALA A 202 14.92 11.51 8.51
C ALA A 202 13.76 11.60 7.51
N GLY A 203 13.38 10.51 6.83
CA GLY A 203 12.35 10.50 5.78
C GLY A 203 12.64 9.52 4.64
N PRO A 204 12.01 9.70 3.46
CA PRO A 204 12.35 8.92 2.26
C PRO A 204 13.82 9.12 1.91
N ALA A 205 14.50 8.05 1.51
CA ALA A 205 15.94 8.11 1.23
C ALA A 205 16.36 7.08 0.18
N TRP A 206 17.48 7.39 -0.48
CA TRP A 206 18.20 6.48 -1.34
C TRP A 206 19.45 5.98 -0.62
N ARG A 207 19.78 4.70 -0.75
CA ARG A 207 21.07 4.13 -0.34
C ARG A 207 21.80 3.66 -1.57
N PHE A 208 23.07 4.03 -1.69
CA PHE A 208 23.97 3.56 -2.71
C PHE A 208 25.07 2.72 -2.06
N GLU A 209 25.37 1.57 -2.64
CA GLU A 209 26.46 0.71 -2.20
C GLU A 209 27.13 0.06 -3.40
N LEU A 210 28.42 0.32 -3.59
CA LEU A 210 29.23 -0.32 -4.62
C LEU A 210 30.06 -1.47 -4.02
N PRO A 211 29.70 -2.75 -4.29
CA PRO A 211 30.32 -3.90 -3.63
C PRO A 211 31.84 -3.97 -3.80
N GLY A 212 32.53 -4.27 -2.70
CA GLY A 212 33.99 -4.38 -2.66
C GLY A 212 34.74 -3.05 -2.67
N THR A 213 34.05 -1.92 -2.42
CA THR A 213 34.66 -0.59 -2.36
C THR A 213 34.20 0.17 -1.11
N SER A 214 34.83 1.31 -0.82
CA SER A 214 34.38 2.23 0.23
C SER A 214 33.23 3.14 -0.21
N HIS A 215 32.75 3.06 -1.46
CA HIS A 215 31.69 3.91 -1.96
C HIS A 215 30.31 3.43 -1.47
N HIS A 216 29.90 3.96 -0.33
CA HIS A 216 28.56 3.82 0.21
C HIS A 216 28.09 5.18 0.75
N PHE A 217 26.84 5.53 0.53
CA PHE A 217 26.23 6.76 1.05
C PHE A 217 24.70 6.65 1.05
N SER A 218 24.03 7.62 1.66
CA SER A 218 22.57 7.75 1.58
C SER A 218 22.18 9.17 1.23
N LEU A 219 21.16 9.34 0.38
CA LEU A 219 20.62 10.64 -0.04
C LEU A 219 19.21 10.83 0.48
N TYR A 220 18.90 12.02 0.97
CA TYR A 220 17.57 12.39 1.45
C TYR A 220 16.62 12.68 0.28
N GLY A 221 15.39 12.18 0.41
CA GLY A 221 14.26 12.45 -0.49
C GLY A 221 14.61 12.14 -1.94
N ASP A 222 14.40 13.12 -2.80
CA ASP A 222 14.71 13.05 -4.22
C ASP A 222 16.15 13.50 -4.51
N CYS A 223 17.12 12.86 -3.85
CA CYS A 223 18.54 13.14 -4.05
C CYS A 223 18.97 14.58 -3.70
N ALA A 224 18.29 15.19 -2.73
CA ALA A 224 18.47 16.60 -2.39
C ALA A 224 19.79 16.88 -1.65
N ARG A 225 20.16 15.99 -0.72
CA ARG A 225 21.41 16.09 0.06
C ARG A 225 21.84 14.71 0.54
N GLU A 226 23.10 14.58 0.91
CA GLU A 226 23.57 13.40 1.63
C GLU A 226 23.09 13.42 3.09
N LEU A 227 22.78 12.22 3.60
CA LEU A 227 22.36 11.99 4.98
C LEU A 227 23.55 11.67 5.86
N ASP A 228 23.51 12.13 7.11
CA ASP A 228 24.40 11.63 8.15
C ASP A 228 24.06 10.14 8.46
N PRO A 229 25.02 9.29 8.82
CA PRO A 229 24.74 7.89 9.18
C PRO A 229 23.65 7.71 10.24
N ARG A 230 23.49 8.66 11.17
CA ARG A 230 22.44 8.64 12.21
C ARG A 230 21.05 8.93 11.64
N GLU A 231 20.98 9.70 10.56
CA GLU A 231 19.75 10.00 9.82
C GLU A 231 19.39 8.88 8.83
N ALA A 232 20.39 8.11 8.37
CA ALA A 232 20.25 7.06 7.37
C ALA A 232 19.75 5.71 7.93
N VAL A 233 19.38 5.64 9.21
CA VAL A 233 18.90 4.43 9.87
C VAL A 233 17.56 3.99 9.29
N GLY A 234 17.50 2.75 8.80
CA GLY A 234 16.32 2.16 8.16
C GLY A 234 16.70 1.10 7.14
N MET A 235 15.73 0.31 6.69
CA MET A 235 15.94 -0.70 5.65
C MET A 235 14.64 -0.99 4.90
N VAL A 236 14.77 -1.57 3.70
CA VAL A 236 13.62 -2.13 2.99
C VAL A 236 13.20 -3.44 3.69
N PRO A 237 11.93 -3.58 4.09
CA PRO A 237 11.44 -4.77 4.79
C PRO A 237 11.27 -6.02 3.90
#